data_AF-Q8TD21-F1
#
_entry.id   AF-Q8TD21-F1
#
_cell.length_a   1.000
_cell.length_b   1.000
_cell.length_c   1.000
_cell.angle_alpha   90.00
_cell.angle_beta   90.00
_cell.angle_gamma   90.00
#
_symmetry.space_group_name_H-M   'P 1'
#
loop_
_entity.id
_entity.type
_entity.pdbx_description
1 polymer ?
#
loop_
_entity_poly.entity_id
_entity_poly.type
_entity_poly.pdbx_seq_one_letter_code
_entity_poly.pdbx_strand_id
1 'polypeptide(L)' 'RNNTMIRAVQPGETYTYKWNILEFDEPTENDAQCLTRPYYSDVDIMRDIASGLIGLLLI' A
#
# COMPACT_ATOMS: atom_id res chain seq x y z
N ARG A 1 -17.18 11.00 -6.93
CA ARG A 1 -15.74 11.04 -7.27
C ARG A 1 -15.03 11.60 -6.05
N ASN A 2 -14.67 10.74 -5.10
CA ASN A 2 -13.90 11.18 -3.94
C ASN A 2 -12.45 11.28 -4.39
N ASN A 3 -11.97 12.51 -4.60
CA ASN A 3 -10.57 12.79 -4.84
C ASN A 3 -9.81 12.53 -3.54
N THR A 4 -9.40 11.28 -3.30
CA THR A 4 -8.29 11.00 -2.40
C THR A 4 -7.08 11.70 -3.00
N MET A 5 -6.56 12.73 -2.34
CA MET A 5 -5.41 13.46 -2.84
C MET A 5 -4.18 12.55 -2.75
N ILE A 6 -3.82 11.91 -3.87
CA ILE A 6 -2.62 11.07 -3.94
C ILE A 6 -1.43 12.03 -3.84
N ARG A 7 -0.74 11.99 -2.70
CA ARG A 7 0.46 12.80 -2.50
C ARG A 7 1.65 12.08 -3.12
N ALA A 8 2.10 12.55 -4.28
CA ALA A 8 3.37 12.13 -4.84
C ALA A 8 4.54 12.65 -4.00
N VAL A 9 5.48 11.78 -3.67
CA VAL A 9 6.79 12.15 -3.09
C VAL A 9 7.68 12.62 -4.22
N GLN A 10 8.18 13.86 -4.14
CA GLN A 10 8.94 14.46 -5.25
C GLN A 10 10.38 13.91 -5.33
N PRO A 11 11.05 14.01 -6.49
CA PRO A 11 12.46 13.62 -6.61
C PRO A 11 13.34 14.36 -5.58
N GLY A 12 14.11 13.60 -4.79
CA GLY A 12 14.95 14.14 -3.71
C GLY A 12 14.22 14.43 -2.39
N GLU A 13 12.90 14.25 -2.34
CA GLU A 13 12.12 14.30 -1.10
C GLU A 13 12.14 12.95 -0.38
N THR A 14 12.12 12.99 0.95
CA THR A 14 11.86 11.82 1.78
C THR A 14 10.59 12.05 2.58
N TYR A 15 9.69 11.08 2.55
CA TYR A 15 8.50 11.08 3.40
C TYR A 15 8.38 9.77 4.15
N THR A 16 8.06 9.85 5.44
CA THR A 16 7.86 8.69 6.31
C THR A 16 6.37 8.46 6.50
N TYR A 17 5.85 7.36 5.96
CA TYR A 17 4.49 6.89 6.21
C TYR A 17 4.44 6.11 7.52
N LYS A 18 3.34 6.27 8.27
CA LYS A 18 3.00 5.39 9.40
C LYS A 18 1.69 4.69 9.07
N TRP A 19 1.73 3.38 8.95
CA TRP A 19 0.53 2.55 8.78
C TRP A 19 0.04 2.12 10.15
N ASN A 20 -1.26 2.27 10.39
CA ASN A 20 -1.92 1.72 11.56
C ASN A 20 -2.70 0.50 11.08
N ILE A 21 -2.31 -0.69 11.54
CA ILE A 21 -3.05 -1.92 11.29
C ILE A 21 -4.21 -1.97 12.28
N LEU A 22 -5.43 -2.12 11.78
CA LEU A 22 -6.64 -2.16 12.59
C LEU A 22 -7.10 -3.61 12.74
N GLU A 23 -7.94 -3.90 13.74
CA GLU A 23 -8.43 -5.26 14.03
C GLU A 23 -9.13 -5.91 12.82
N PHE A 24 -9.78 -5.12 11.95
CA PHE A 24 -10.40 -5.65 10.74
C PHE A 24 -9.41 -5.95 9.59
N ASP A 25 -8.17 -5.47 9.70
CA ASP A 25 -7.09 -5.81 8.77
C ASP A 25 -6.40 -7.13 9.14
N GLU A 26 -6.63 -7.64 10.36
CA GLU A 26 -6.05 -8.87 10.89
C GLU A 26 -6.70 -10.13 10.30
N PRO A 27 -5.97 -11.26 10.24
CA PRO A 27 -6.56 -12.55 9.88
C PRO A 27 -7.70 -12.94 10.83
N THR A 28 -8.80 -13.42 10.26
CA THR A 28 -9.89 -14.04 11.03
C THR A 28 -9.62 -15.52 11.29
N GLU A 29 -10.44 -16.17 12.11
CA GLU A 29 -10.31 -17.61 12.41
C GLU A 29 -10.36 -18.51 11.16
N ASN A 30 -10.95 -18.03 10.07
CA ASN A 30 -11.07 -18.77 8.81
C ASN A 30 -9.93 -18.46 7.83
N ASP A 31 -9.07 -17.50 8.15
CA ASP A 31 -7.96 -17.09 7.30
C ASP A 31 -6.67 -17.87 7.63
N ALA A 32 -5.68 -17.77 6.73
CA ALA A 32 -4.33 -18.21 7.06
C ALA A 32 -3.73 -17.32 8.15
N GLN A 33 -2.73 -17.83 8.89
CA GLN A 33 -2.03 -17.07 9.94
C GLN A 33 -1.46 -15.72 9.46
N CYS A 34 -1.16 -15.58 8.17
CA CYS A 34 -0.71 -14.32 7.57
C CYS A 34 -1.49 -14.04 6.28
N LEU A 35 -1.89 -12.79 6.12
CA LEU A 35 -2.53 -12.25 4.94
C LEU A 35 -1.50 -11.54 4.06
N THR A 36 -1.49 -11.85 2.77
CA THR A 36 -0.64 -11.14 1.81
C THR A 36 -1.40 -9.98 1.18
N ARG A 37 -0.90 -8.76 1.38
CA ARG A 37 -1.44 -7.51 0.80
C ARG A 37 -0.41 -6.86 -0.12
N PRO A 38 -0.78 -6.35 -1.30
CA PRO A 38 0.15 -5.58 -2.11
C PRO A 38 0.28 -4.14 -1.58
N TYR A 39 1.48 -3.59 -1.63
CA TYR A 39 1.72 -2.15 -1.58
C TYR A 39 2.35 -1.69 -2.89
N TYR A 40 1.98 -0.52 -3.39
CA TYR A 40 2.47 0.00 -4.66
C TYR A 40 2.44 1.54 -4.66
N SER A 41 3.17 2.15 -5.59
CA SER A 41 3.03 3.59 -5.84
C SER A 41 1.68 3.86 -6.50
N ASP A 42 0.92 4.80 -5.93
CA ASP A 42 -0.44 5.14 -6.36
C ASP A 42 -0.48 6.38 -7.27
N VAL A 43 0.68 6.98 -7.61
CA VAL A 43 0.74 8.22 -8.41
C VAL A 43 0.17 8.01 -9.82
N ASP A 44 0.56 6.92 -10.49
CA ASP A 44 -0.09 6.40 -11.69
C ASP A 44 -0.07 4.86 -11.61
N ILE A 45 -1.11 4.29 -11.01
CA ILE A 45 -1.19 2.85 -10.67
C ILE A 45 -0.72 1.94 -11.81
N MET A 46 -1.18 2.19 -13.05
CA MET A 46 -0.89 1.30 -14.18
C MET A 46 0.59 1.39 -14.59
N ARG A 47 1.15 2.60 -14.65
CA ARG A 47 2.55 2.80 -15.04
C ARG A 47 3.51 2.42 -13.92
N ASP A 48 3.14 2.72 -12.68
CA ASP A 48 3.96 2.47 -11.50
C ASP A 48 4.10 0.98 -11.22
N ILE A 49 3.01 0.21 -11.28
CA ILE A 49 3.08 -1.25 -11.18
C ILE A 49 3.87 -1.84 -12.36
N ALA A 50 3.62 -1.36 -13.60
CA ALA A 50 4.34 -1.85 -14.79
C ALA A 50 5.84 -1.55 -14.76
N SER A 51 6.26 -0.48 -14.06
CA SER A 51 7.66 -0.14 -13.84
C SER A 51 8.29 -0.87 -12.64
N GLY A 52 7.50 -1.67 -11.91
CA GLY A 52 7.96 -2.51 -10.80
C GLY A 52 7.86 -1.87 -9.41
N LEU A 53 7.13 -0.75 -9.27
CA LEU A 53 6.88 -0.11 -7.97
C LEU A 53 5.74 -0.82 -7.22
N ILE A 54 5.94 -2.10 -6.94
CA ILE A 54 5.00 -2.98 -6.22
C ILE A 54 5.77 -3.96 -5.34
N GLY A 55 5.22 -4.28 -4.17
CA GLY A 55 5.74 -5.29 -3.26
C GLY A 55 4.64 -5.92 -2.42
N LEU A 56 5.01 -6.95 -1.66
CA LEU A 56 4.10 -7.67 -0.76
C LEU A 56 4.33 -7.24 0.69
N LEU A 57 3.25 -6.98 1.39
CA LEU A 57 3.15 -6.79 2.82
C LEU A 57 2.45 -8.02 3.42
N LEU A 58 3.10 -8.66 4.39
CA LEU A 58 2.45 -9.68 5.21
C LEU A 58 1.88 -9.02 6.45
N ILE A 59 0.58 -9.22 6.67
CA ILE A 59 -0.15 -8.84 7.88
C ILE A 59 -0.45 -10.12 8.65
#